data_AF-A0A444WQ61-F1
#
_entry.id   AF-A0A444WQ61-F1
#
_cell.length_a   1.000
_cell.length_b   1.000
_cell.length_c   1.000
_cell.angle_alpha   90.00
_cell.angle_beta   90.00
_cell.angle_gamma   90.00
#
_symmetry.space_group_name_H-M   'P 1'
#
loop_
_entity.id
_entity.type
_entity.pdbx_description
1 polymer ?
#
loop_
_entity_poly.entity_id
_entity_poly.type
_entity_poly.pdbx_seq_one_letter_code
_entity_poly.pdbx_strand_id
1 'polypeptide(L)'
;MGREEGGERGKVENFFLGTLILWALSVCFQILFNNRRQLLYVVAGTVFYQGCNSLIRIFFCKQTHKDRDALFVNTSVSLLHSTITSASVVFILLRQVLINGPSGMFDHSQLVEHTWPWAFEALCFSCGYFAYDQWDMLCYHLYNGWIPSILVHHLVLLICFTLALYRNITINYLILTLVCELHSIFLHVRKVRRMSGVREAKGSFVKLEWFLNWLTFFLARTIPHILITVKLIRDAHKFGRGMELPLALFGMAGMNVLNIGLGLDLIKAFNRESKSHQTKQHHHSE
;
A
#
# COMPACT_ATOMS: atom_id res chain seq x y z
N MET A 1 -4.04 -32.37 10.37
CA MET A 1 -3.98 -31.20 9.46
C MET A 1 -4.93 -30.07 9.87
N GLY A 2 -6.26 -30.26 9.99
CA GLY A 2 -7.17 -29.13 10.31
C GLY A 2 -7.05 -28.47 11.70
N ARG A 3 -6.47 -29.16 12.71
CA ARG A 3 -6.33 -28.61 14.08
C ARG A 3 -5.06 -27.77 14.27
N GLU A 4 -4.01 -28.05 13.49
CA GLU A 4 -2.75 -27.29 13.49
C GLU A 4 -2.87 -26.00 12.66
N GLU A 5 -3.53 -26.07 11.49
CA GLU A 5 -3.80 -24.89 10.64
C GLU A 5 -4.66 -23.84 11.38
N GLY A 6 -5.64 -24.26 12.17
CA GLY A 6 -6.45 -23.35 12.99
C GLY A 6 -5.64 -22.69 14.12
N GLY A 7 -4.70 -23.42 14.72
CA GLY A 7 -3.85 -22.91 15.80
C GLY A 7 -2.80 -21.90 15.31
N GLU A 8 -2.20 -22.14 14.15
CA GLU A 8 -1.26 -21.18 13.54
C GLU A 8 -1.97 -19.92 13.05
N ARG A 9 -3.16 -20.05 12.45
CA ARG A 9 -3.94 -18.91 11.98
C ARG A 9 -4.35 -17.98 13.12
N GLY A 10 -4.83 -18.52 14.23
CA GLY A 10 -5.19 -17.72 15.42
C GLY A 10 -4.00 -16.96 16.02
N LYS A 11 -2.78 -17.52 15.97
CA LYS A 11 -1.57 -16.81 16.42
C LYS A 11 -1.24 -15.60 15.53
N VAL A 12 -1.36 -15.77 14.21
CA VAL A 12 -1.14 -14.69 13.24
C VAL A 12 -2.15 -13.57 13.45
N GLU A 13 -3.43 -13.89 13.58
CA GLU A 13 -4.50 -12.92 13.87
C GLU A 13 -4.21 -12.12 15.14
N ASN A 14 -3.92 -12.82 16.24
CA ASN A 14 -3.65 -12.19 17.52
C ASN A 14 -2.42 -11.27 17.48
N PHE A 15 -1.37 -11.65 16.73
CA PHE A 15 -0.18 -10.82 16.57
C PHE A 15 -0.50 -9.51 15.81
N PHE A 16 -1.15 -9.59 14.65
CA PHE A 16 -1.46 -8.41 13.84
C PHE A 16 -2.57 -7.55 14.47
N LEU A 17 -3.50 -8.16 15.19
CA LEU A 17 -4.50 -7.44 15.98
C LEU A 17 -3.86 -6.72 17.17
N GLY A 18 -3.01 -7.42 17.93
CA GLY A 18 -2.32 -6.84 19.08
C GLY A 18 -1.43 -5.66 18.70
N THR A 19 -0.65 -5.80 17.62
CA THR A 19 0.18 -4.70 17.10
C THR A 19 -0.67 -3.52 16.60
N LEU A 20 -1.81 -3.77 15.93
CA LEU A 20 -2.73 -2.71 15.51
C LEU A 20 -3.36 -1.97 16.70
N ILE A 21 -3.77 -2.68 17.75
CA ILE A 21 -4.31 -2.08 18.98
C ILE A 21 -3.24 -1.23 19.66
N LEU A 22 -2.03 -1.75 19.85
CA LEU A 22 -0.92 -0.99 20.43
C LEU A 22 -0.60 0.27 19.63
N TRP A 23 -0.59 0.15 18.30
CA TRP A 23 -0.42 1.27 17.39
C TRP A 23 -1.54 2.32 17.56
N ALA A 24 -2.81 1.90 17.59
CA ALA A 24 -3.95 2.79 17.75
C ALA A 24 -3.91 3.53 19.11
N LEU A 25 -3.60 2.81 20.19
CA LEU A 25 -3.41 3.39 21.51
C LEU A 25 -2.28 4.43 21.53
N SER A 26 -1.17 4.16 20.84
CA SER A 26 -0.06 5.10 20.69
C SER A 26 -0.50 6.38 19.97
N VAL A 27 -1.24 6.28 18.86
CA VAL A 27 -1.75 7.45 18.11
C VAL A 27 -2.73 8.26 18.97
N CYS A 28 -3.68 7.57 19.62
CA CYS A 28 -4.62 8.21 20.54
C CYS A 28 -3.90 8.93 21.69
N PHE A 29 -2.85 8.32 22.24
CA PHE A 29 -2.06 8.94 23.31
C PHE A 29 -1.41 10.25 22.83
N GLN A 30 -0.82 10.26 21.64
CA GLN A 30 -0.21 11.46 21.06
C GLN A 30 -1.24 12.58 20.82
N ILE A 31 -2.45 12.23 20.38
CA ILE A 31 -3.53 13.20 20.14
C ILE A 31 -4.04 13.79 21.46
N LEU A 32 -4.38 12.94 22.43
CA LEU A 32 -5.08 13.33 23.66
C LEU A 32 -4.15 13.94 24.70
N PHE A 33 -2.99 13.33 24.94
CA PHE A 33 -2.08 13.74 26.03
C PHE A 33 -0.96 14.66 25.56
N ASN A 34 -0.47 14.50 24.33
CA ASN A 34 0.59 15.35 23.78
C ASN A 34 0.06 16.47 22.86
N ASN A 35 -1.28 16.65 22.80
CA ASN A 35 -1.97 17.69 22.03
C ASN A 35 -1.55 17.76 20.54
N ARG A 36 -1.16 16.62 19.94
CA ARG A 36 -0.76 16.53 18.52
C ARG A 36 -1.99 16.46 17.61
N ARG A 37 -2.80 17.53 17.58
CA ARG A 37 -4.07 17.59 16.83
C ARG A 37 -3.94 17.34 15.33
N GLN A 38 -2.77 17.59 14.73
CA GLN A 38 -2.52 17.28 13.33
C GLN A 38 -2.67 15.77 13.03
N LEU A 39 -2.46 14.89 14.01
CA LEU A 39 -2.67 13.44 13.82
C LEU A 39 -4.16 13.07 13.67
N LEU A 40 -5.10 13.99 13.87
CA LEU A 40 -6.52 13.76 13.57
C LEU A 40 -6.76 13.42 12.10
N TYR A 41 -5.86 13.80 11.18
CA TYR A 41 -5.94 13.35 9.78
C TYR A 41 -5.80 11.83 9.63
N VAL A 42 -5.12 11.14 10.56
CA VAL A 42 -5.08 9.67 10.61
C VAL A 42 -6.47 9.13 10.91
N VAL A 43 -7.13 9.68 11.93
CA VAL A 43 -8.50 9.30 12.32
C VAL A 43 -9.48 9.59 11.18
N ALA A 44 -9.35 10.75 10.54
CA ALA A 44 -10.16 11.13 9.39
C ALA A 44 -10.00 10.14 8.23
N GLY A 45 -8.77 9.70 7.93
CA GLY A 45 -8.51 8.65 6.94
C GLY A 45 -9.21 7.34 7.28
N THR A 46 -9.03 6.84 8.52
CA THR A 46 -9.68 5.61 8.98
C THR A 46 -11.21 5.68 8.86
N VAL A 47 -11.82 6.77 9.32
CA VAL A 47 -13.28 6.98 9.25
C VAL A 47 -13.76 7.07 7.80
N PHE A 48 -13.03 7.79 6.94
CA PHE A 48 -13.38 7.93 5.53
C PHE A 48 -13.42 6.57 4.83
N TYR A 49 -12.36 5.76 4.94
CA TYR A 49 -12.31 4.47 4.26
C TYR A 49 -13.26 3.44 4.85
N GLN A 50 -13.52 3.47 6.17
CA GLN A 50 -14.58 2.67 6.80
C GLN A 50 -15.98 3.07 6.28
N GLY A 51 -16.22 4.36 6.08
CA GLY A 51 -17.43 4.87 5.45
C GLY A 51 -17.59 4.35 4.01
N CYS A 52 -16.54 4.45 3.20
CA CYS A 52 -16.53 3.92 1.83
C CYS A 52 -16.77 2.40 1.79
N ASN A 53 -16.14 1.63 2.68
CA ASN A 53 -16.39 0.20 2.82
C ASN A 53 -17.87 -0.09 3.07
N SER A 54 -18.46 0.61 4.04
CA SER A 54 -19.87 0.46 4.42
C SER A 54 -20.79 0.78 3.25
N LEU A 55 -20.54 1.88 2.53
CA LEU A 55 -21.30 2.26 1.34
C LEU A 55 -21.20 1.20 0.23
N ILE A 56 -20.00 0.71 -0.08
CA ILE A 56 -19.82 -0.32 -1.12
C ILE A 56 -20.55 -1.61 -0.75
N ARG A 57 -20.49 -2.04 0.53
CA ARG A 57 -21.22 -3.22 1.01
C ARG A 57 -22.74 -3.05 0.81
N ILE A 58 -23.29 -1.88 1.13
CA ILE A 58 -24.73 -1.60 0.98
C ILE A 58 -25.16 -1.65 -0.49
N PHE A 59 -24.39 -1.07 -1.40
CA PHE A 59 -24.78 -0.96 -2.81
C PHE A 59 -24.49 -2.21 -3.65
N PHE A 60 -23.40 -2.93 -3.36
CA PHE A 60 -22.87 -3.95 -4.26
C PHE A 60 -22.87 -5.37 -3.70
N CYS A 61 -23.05 -5.56 -2.39
CA CYS A 61 -23.04 -6.90 -1.79
C CYS A 61 -24.47 -7.35 -1.45
N LYS A 62 -24.90 -8.46 -2.07
CA LYS A 62 -26.17 -9.13 -1.74
C LYS A 62 -26.04 -10.14 -0.60
N GLN A 63 -24.86 -10.22 0.02
CA GLN A 63 -24.54 -11.08 1.16
C GLN A 63 -24.71 -12.59 0.89
N THR A 64 -24.81 -12.96 -0.39
CA THR A 64 -25.01 -14.34 -0.85
C THR A 64 -23.69 -15.13 -0.82
N HIS A 65 -22.55 -14.46 -1.00
CA HIS A 65 -21.21 -15.06 -0.96
C HIS A 65 -20.27 -14.23 -0.10
N LYS A 66 -20.39 -14.36 1.24
CA LYS A 66 -19.71 -13.52 2.25
C LYS A 66 -18.22 -13.26 1.96
N ASP A 67 -17.45 -14.30 1.63
CA ASP A 67 -16.00 -14.17 1.43
C ASP A 67 -15.64 -13.46 0.11
N ARG A 68 -16.38 -13.77 -0.97
CA ARG A 68 -16.21 -13.11 -2.27
C ARG A 68 -16.58 -11.63 -2.18
N ASP A 69 -17.70 -11.35 -1.51
CA ASP A 69 -18.22 -10.01 -1.30
C ASP A 69 -17.24 -9.18 -0.45
N ALA A 70 -16.67 -9.76 0.61
CA ALA A 70 -15.65 -9.10 1.44
C ALA A 70 -14.38 -8.79 0.66
N LEU A 71 -13.86 -9.75 -0.12
CA LEU A 71 -12.66 -9.53 -0.93
C LEU A 71 -12.86 -8.47 -2.02
N PHE A 72 -14.06 -8.42 -2.62
CA PHE A 72 -14.43 -7.40 -3.60
C PHE A 72 -14.48 -6.00 -2.96
N VAL A 73 -15.16 -5.86 -1.83
CA VAL A 73 -15.25 -4.59 -1.09
C VAL A 73 -13.85 -4.10 -0.72
N ASN A 74 -13.06 -4.96 -0.08
CA ASN A 74 -11.69 -4.66 0.31
C ASN A 74 -10.88 -4.14 -0.89
N THR A 75 -10.88 -4.89 -2.00
CA THR A 75 -10.16 -4.50 -3.22
C THR A 75 -10.65 -3.17 -3.80
N SER A 76 -11.96 -2.89 -3.78
CA SER A 76 -12.52 -1.62 -4.24
C SER A 76 -12.11 -0.45 -3.35
N VAL A 77 -12.05 -0.63 -2.03
CA VAL A 77 -11.56 0.40 -1.11
C VAL A 77 -10.06 0.62 -1.28
N SER A 78 -9.27 -0.43 -1.51
CA SER A 78 -7.85 -0.31 -1.86
C SER A 78 -7.63 0.41 -3.20
N LEU A 79 -8.51 0.18 -4.18
CA LEU A 79 -8.50 0.93 -5.45
C LEU A 79 -8.75 2.43 -5.19
N LEU A 80 -9.73 2.76 -4.36
CA LEU A 80 -10.01 4.15 -3.98
C LEU A 80 -8.80 4.78 -3.27
N HIS A 81 -8.17 4.05 -2.35
CA HIS A 81 -6.97 4.50 -1.65
C HIS A 81 -5.81 4.79 -2.60
N SER A 82 -5.44 3.81 -3.43
CA SER A 82 -4.34 3.94 -4.38
C SER A 82 -4.60 5.09 -5.37
N THR A 83 -5.85 5.32 -5.77
CA THR A 83 -6.23 6.46 -6.62
C THR A 83 -6.05 7.81 -5.92
N ILE A 84 -6.60 7.96 -4.71
CA ILE A 84 -6.49 9.20 -3.92
C ILE A 84 -5.03 9.51 -3.60
N THR A 85 -4.30 8.52 -3.05
CA THR A 85 -2.90 8.67 -2.67
C THR A 85 -2.02 9.00 -3.87
N SER A 86 -2.22 8.33 -5.00
CA SER A 86 -1.48 8.65 -6.24
C SER A 86 -1.73 10.06 -6.72
N ALA A 87 -2.99 10.54 -6.69
CA ALA A 87 -3.31 11.91 -7.07
C ALA A 87 -2.64 12.92 -6.13
N SER A 88 -2.66 12.68 -4.81
CA SER A 88 -1.98 13.51 -3.82
C SER A 88 -0.47 13.53 -4.02
N VAL A 89 0.16 12.37 -4.22
CA VAL A 89 1.61 12.25 -4.45
C VAL A 89 2.00 12.99 -5.73
N VAL A 90 1.30 12.77 -6.85
CA VAL A 90 1.59 13.46 -8.12
C VAL A 90 1.44 14.97 -7.95
N PHE A 91 0.39 15.44 -7.27
CA PHE A 91 0.21 16.86 -6.98
C PHE A 91 1.37 17.45 -6.16
N ILE A 92 1.78 16.77 -5.07
CA ILE A 92 2.90 17.19 -4.24
C ILE A 92 4.18 17.25 -5.07
N LEU A 93 4.51 16.20 -5.82
CA LEU A 93 5.73 16.12 -6.61
C LEU A 93 5.77 17.18 -7.70
N LEU A 94 4.69 17.38 -8.45
CA LEU A 94 4.62 18.43 -9.47
C LEU A 94 4.83 19.82 -8.85
N ARG A 95 4.20 20.08 -7.70
CA ARG A 95 4.40 21.36 -6.99
C ARG A 95 5.85 21.54 -6.54
N GLN A 96 6.51 20.49 -6.05
CA GLN A 96 7.90 20.57 -5.61
C GLN A 96 8.87 20.74 -6.77
N VAL A 97 8.65 20.05 -7.89
CA VAL A 97 9.42 20.25 -9.13
C VAL A 97 9.31 21.70 -9.59
N LEU A 98 8.12 22.30 -9.52
CA LEU A 98 7.91 23.69 -9.94
C LEU A 98 8.60 24.72 -9.04
N ILE A 99 8.73 24.45 -7.74
CA ILE A 99 9.30 25.40 -6.77
C ILE A 99 10.82 25.24 -6.65
N ASN A 100 11.30 24.01 -6.48
CA ASN A 100 12.69 23.71 -6.14
C ASN A 100 13.49 23.13 -7.34
N GLY A 101 12.84 22.95 -8.48
CA GLY A 101 13.41 22.22 -9.61
C GLY A 101 13.51 20.71 -9.36
N PRO A 102 13.79 19.92 -10.41
CA PRO A 102 13.89 18.47 -10.30
C PRO A 102 15.06 18.02 -9.41
N SER A 103 16.19 18.73 -9.43
CA SER A 103 17.35 18.36 -8.62
C SER A 103 17.21 18.82 -7.16
N GLY A 104 16.75 20.06 -6.93
CA GLY A 104 16.68 20.64 -5.59
C GLY A 104 15.67 19.96 -4.68
N MET A 105 14.59 19.36 -5.22
CA MET A 105 13.65 18.59 -4.40
C MET A 105 14.33 17.40 -3.69
N PHE A 106 15.40 16.85 -4.27
CA PHE A 106 16.08 15.67 -3.73
C PHE A 106 17.23 16.02 -2.77
N ASP A 107 17.40 17.28 -2.39
CA ASP A 107 18.37 17.68 -1.39
C ASP A 107 18.08 17.05 -0.02
N HIS A 108 19.13 16.77 0.76
CA HIS A 108 18.99 16.06 2.04
C HIS A 108 18.05 16.78 3.00
N SER A 109 18.25 18.09 3.19
CA SER A 109 17.43 18.92 4.07
C SER A 109 15.97 18.93 3.61
N GLN A 110 15.72 18.99 2.29
CA GLN A 110 14.37 18.89 1.73
C GLN A 110 13.72 17.55 2.05
N LEU A 111 14.44 16.42 1.98
CA LEU A 111 13.84 15.10 2.17
C LEU A 111 13.72 14.66 3.65
N VAL A 112 14.61 15.15 4.52
CA VAL A 112 14.72 14.71 5.92
C VAL A 112 14.16 15.73 6.90
N GLU A 113 14.56 16.99 6.79
CA GLU A 113 14.32 18.02 7.80
C GLU A 113 13.05 18.82 7.53
N HIS A 114 12.72 19.02 6.26
CA HIS A 114 11.51 19.73 5.85
C HIS A 114 10.36 18.78 5.54
N THR A 115 9.15 19.34 5.53
CA THR A 115 7.94 18.66 5.08
C THR A 115 7.33 19.45 3.94
N TRP A 116 7.13 18.79 2.80
CA TRP A 116 6.49 19.45 1.66
C TRP A 116 5.04 19.77 1.99
N PRO A 117 4.48 20.87 1.48
CA PRO A 117 3.06 21.17 1.68
C PRO A 117 2.20 20.00 1.23
N TRP A 118 1.21 19.65 2.05
CA TRP A 118 0.30 18.50 1.89
C TRP A 118 0.90 17.11 2.14
N ALA A 119 2.22 16.98 2.31
CA ALA A 119 2.86 15.70 2.56
C ALA A 119 2.47 15.11 3.92
N PHE A 120 2.40 15.93 4.97
CA PHE A 120 2.01 15.48 6.30
C PHE A 120 0.58 14.90 6.30
N GLU A 121 -0.36 15.64 5.71
CA GLU A 121 -1.77 15.27 5.63
C GLU A 121 -1.97 14.03 4.76
N ALA A 122 -1.32 13.98 3.59
CA ALA A 122 -1.37 12.81 2.72
C ALA A 122 -0.84 11.56 3.43
N LEU A 123 0.31 11.68 4.12
CA LEU A 123 0.89 10.56 4.86
C LEU A 123 0.00 10.12 6.03
N CYS A 124 -0.60 11.06 6.77
CA CYS A 124 -1.58 10.76 7.82
C CYS A 124 -2.79 10.02 7.26
N PHE A 125 -3.37 10.52 6.18
CA PHE A 125 -4.57 9.95 5.56
C PHE A 125 -4.30 8.53 5.05
N SER A 126 -3.14 8.31 4.41
CA SER A 126 -2.69 6.97 4.02
C SER A 126 -2.43 6.06 5.22
N CYS A 127 -1.86 6.59 6.32
CA CYS A 127 -1.69 5.83 7.56
C CYS A 127 -3.03 5.34 8.12
N GLY A 128 -4.05 6.20 8.11
CA GLY A 128 -5.42 5.86 8.50
C GLY A 128 -6.05 4.76 7.64
N TYR A 129 -5.77 4.77 6.34
CA TYR A 129 -6.14 3.67 5.42
C TYR A 129 -5.49 2.36 5.83
N PHE A 130 -4.17 2.31 5.99
CA PHE A 130 -3.46 1.04 6.27
C PHE A 130 -3.95 0.38 7.56
N ALA A 131 -4.30 1.19 8.56
CA ALA A 131 -4.88 0.71 9.81
C ALA A 131 -6.29 0.13 9.62
N TYR A 132 -7.16 0.84 8.92
CA TYR A 132 -8.50 0.36 8.57
C TYR A 132 -8.43 -0.93 7.73
N ASP A 133 -7.56 -0.97 6.72
CA ASP A 133 -7.47 -2.09 5.78
C ASP A 133 -6.88 -3.33 6.47
N GLN A 134 -5.92 -3.16 7.37
CA GLN A 134 -5.45 -4.25 8.24
C GLN A 134 -6.58 -4.78 9.12
N TRP A 135 -7.40 -3.91 9.72
CA TRP A 135 -8.58 -4.31 10.49
C TRP A 135 -9.58 -5.10 9.63
N ASP A 136 -9.96 -4.59 8.45
CA ASP A 136 -10.90 -5.25 7.54
C ASP A 136 -10.36 -6.62 7.07
N MET A 137 -9.06 -6.71 6.73
CA MET A 137 -8.42 -7.98 6.38
C MET A 137 -8.43 -9.00 7.51
N LEU A 138 -8.26 -8.57 8.77
CA LEU A 138 -8.34 -9.45 9.94
C LEU A 138 -9.79 -9.91 10.19
N CYS A 139 -10.76 -8.99 10.14
CA CYS A 139 -12.18 -9.30 10.36
C CYS A 139 -12.77 -10.27 9.32
N TYR A 140 -12.31 -10.19 8.08
CA TYR A 140 -12.81 -11.02 6.98
C TYR A 140 -11.80 -12.08 6.52
N HIS A 141 -10.71 -12.27 7.25
CA HIS A 141 -9.64 -13.22 6.98
C HIS A 141 -9.09 -13.19 5.54
N LEU A 142 -8.86 -11.99 5.00
CA LEU A 142 -8.47 -11.74 3.61
C LEU A 142 -6.97 -11.90 3.34
N TYR A 143 -6.28 -12.72 4.13
CA TYR A 143 -4.84 -12.98 4.06
C TYR A 143 -4.57 -14.49 4.07
N ASN A 144 -3.39 -14.89 3.59
CA ASN A 144 -3.00 -16.30 3.47
C ASN A 144 -1.57 -16.53 3.95
N GLY A 145 -1.33 -17.71 4.52
CA GLY A 145 -0.02 -18.16 4.99
C GLY A 145 0.33 -17.73 6.42
N TRP A 146 1.41 -18.29 6.95
CA TRP A 146 1.91 -18.00 8.29
C TRP A 146 2.56 -16.61 8.40
N ILE A 147 3.24 -16.16 7.33
CA ILE A 147 3.76 -14.80 7.18
C ILE A 147 3.01 -14.14 6.02
N PRO A 148 1.80 -13.62 6.25
CA PRO A 148 1.02 -12.97 5.22
C PRO A 148 1.70 -11.68 4.78
N SER A 149 2.26 -11.68 3.56
CA SER A 149 3.03 -10.57 2.99
C SER A 149 2.27 -9.24 3.04
N ILE A 150 0.95 -9.26 2.84
CA ILE A 150 0.10 -8.08 2.90
C ILE A 150 -0.04 -7.50 4.31
N LEU A 151 -0.17 -8.32 5.36
CA LEU A 151 -0.22 -7.81 6.73
C LEU A 151 1.15 -7.31 7.19
N VAL A 152 2.24 -8.00 6.78
CA VAL A 152 3.61 -7.54 7.05
C VAL A 152 3.87 -6.19 6.38
N HIS A 153 3.40 -6.02 5.14
CA HIS A 153 3.46 -4.75 4.43
C HIS A 153 2.78 -3.62 5.22
N HIS A 154 1.56 -3.85 5.70
CA HIS A 154 0.82 -2.85 6.49
C HIS A 154 1.52 -2.53 7.80
N LEU A 155 2.02 -3.55 8.50
CA LEU A 155 2.76 -3.36 9.75
C LEU A 155 4.02 -2.50 9.55
N VAL A 156 4.82 -2.79 8.51
CA VAL A 156 6.02 -1.99 8.18
C VAL A 156 5.63 -0.54 7.89
N LEU A 157 4.61 -0.33 7.07
CA LEU A 157 4.13 1.02 6.73
C LEU A 157 3.61 1.77 7.95
N LEU A 158 2.80 1.14 8.81
CA LEU A 158 2.27 1.76 10.02
C LEU A 158 3.38 2.20 10.97
N ILE A 159 4.41 1.37 11.17
CA ILE A 159 5.58 1.69 12.00
C ILE A 159 6.38 2.85 11.38
N CYS A 160 6.76 2.75 10.11
CA CYS A 160 7.58 3.77 9.44
C CYS A 160 6.85 5.11 9.36
N PHE A 161 5.56 5.11 8.98
CA PHE A 161 4.78 6.33 8.82
C PHE A 161 4.56 7.02 10.15
N THR A 162 4.15 6.29 11.19
CA THR A 162 3.92 6.93 12.48
C THR A 162 5.18 7.44 13.15
N LEU A 163 6.33 6.75 13.03
CA LEU A 163 7.56 7.32 13.57
C LEU A 163 7.93 8.62 12.86
N ALA A 164 7.82 8.67 11.53
CA ALA A 164 8.06 9.88 10.75
C ALA A 164 7.10 11.01 11.13
N LEU A 165 5.81 10.71 11.34
CA LEU A 165 4.80 11.68 11.77
C LEU A 165 5.04 12.19 13.20
N TYR A 166 5.45 11.32 14.12
CA TYR A 166 5.75 11.71 15.50
C TYR A 166 6.97 12.62 15.58
N ARG A 167 8.03 12.28 14.84
CA ARG A 167 9.28 13.04 14.80
C ARG A 167 9.27 14.23 13.83
N ASN A 168 8.30 14.28 12.93
CA ASN A 168 8.22 15.23 11.82
C ASN A 168 9.49 15.26 10.95
N ILE A 169 10.03 14.07 10.67
CA ILE A 169 11.29 13.86 9.95
C ILE A 169 11.08 12.77 8.90
N THR A 170 11.76 12.85 7.75
CA THR A 170 11.71 11.87 6.64
C THR A 170 10.34 11.66 5.97
N ILE A 171 9.36 12.54 6.24
CA ILE A 171 8.02 12.45 5.65
C ILE A 171 8.07 12.46 4.12
N ASN A 172 8.94 13.31 3.54
CA ASN A 172 9.05 13.44 2.09
C ASN A 172 9.65 12.18 1.44
N TYR A 173 10.55 11.46 2.13
CA TYR A 173 10.97 10.13 1.67
C TYR A 173 9.80 9.15 1.60
N LEU A 174 8.90 9.16 2.60
CA LEU A 174 7.74 8.28 2.61
C LEU A 174 6.74 8.66 1.50
N ILE A 175 6.55 9.95 1.21
CA ILE A 175 5.78 10.39 0.03
C ILE A 175 6.39 9.84 -1.26
N LEU A 176 7.72 9.86 -1.41
CA LEU A 176 8.39 9.27 -2.57
C LEU A 176 8.15 7.75 -2.65
N THR A 177 8.12 7.03 -1.52
CA THR A 177 7.79 5.59 -1.54
C THR A 177 6.35 5.32 -1.96
N LEU A 178 5.41 6.23 -1.67
CA LEU A 178 4.00 6.13 -2.07
C LEU A 178 3.76 6.32 -3.58
N VAL A 179 4.78 6.68 -4.36
CA VAL A 179 4.70 6.62 -5.85
C VAL A 179 4.29 5.23 -6.32
N CYS A 180 4.59 4.16 -5.56
CA CYS A 180 4.19 2.81 -5.91
C CYS A 180 2.67 2.56 -5.91
N GLU A 181 1.89 3.45 -5.31
CA GLU A 181 0.42 3.39 -5.39
C GLU A 181 -0.10 3.58 -6.82
N LEU A 182 0.66 4.23 -7.70
CA LEU A 182 0.32 4.30 -9.13
C LEU A 182 0.23 2.91 -9.76
N HIS A 183 1.14 2.01 -9.40
CA HIS A 183 1.08 0.61 -9.83
C HIS A 183 -0.09 -0.13 -9.13
N SER A 184 -0.33 0.15 -7.85
CA SER A 184 -1.44 -0.44 -7.10
C SER A 184 -2.81 -0.18 -7.76
N ILE A 185 -3.02 0.98 -8.40
CA ILE A 185 -4.24 1.25 -9.20
C ILE A 185 -4.44 0.15 -10.26
N PHE A 186 -3.43 -0.12 -11.09
CA PHE A 186 -3.54 -1.13 -12.16
C PHE A 186 -3.76 -2.54 -11.60
N LEU A 187 -3.09 -2.87 -10.49
CA LEU A 187 -3.32 -4.14 -9.79
C LEU A 187 -4.77 -4.28 -9.32
N HIS A 188 -5.31 -3.27 -8.65
CA HIS A 188 -6.65 -3.31 -8.08
C HIS A 188 -7.72 -3.26 -9.17
N VAL A 189 -7.57 -2.43 -10.21
CA VAL A 189 -8.48 -2.43 -11.39
C VAL A 189 -8.56 -3.82 -12.00
N ARG A 190 -7.40 -4.45 -12.24
CA ARG A 190 -7.32 -5.82 -12.76
C ARG A 190 -7.99 -6.83 -11.84
N LYS A 191 -7.75 -6.72 -10.52
CA LYS A 191 -8.33 -7.62 -9.51
C LYS A 191 -9.85 -7.48 -9.44
N VAL A 192 -10.39 -6.25 -9.41
CA VAL A 192 -11.83 -5.96 -9.44
C VAL A 192 -12.46 -6.50 -10.73
N ARG A 193 -11.90 -6.19 -11.90
CA ARG A 193 -12.42 -6.69 -13.20
C ARG A 193 -12.57 -8.21 -13.21
N ARG A 194 -11.55 -8.91 -12.69
CA ARG A 194 -11.55 -10.38 -12.61
C ARG A 194 -12.60 -10.93 -11.64
N MET A 195 -12.90 -10.21 -10.56
CA MET A 195 -13.96 -10.57 -9.62
C MET A 195 -15.35 -10.36 -10.20
N SER A 196 -15.54 -9.31 -11.01
CA SER A 196 -16.80 -9.00 -11.68
C SER A 196 -17.16 -9.96 -12.83
N GLY A 197 -16.37 -11.01 -13.05
CA GLY A 197 -16.63 -11.99 -14.12
C GLY A 197 -16.41 -11.45 -15.53
N VAL A 198 -15.89 -10.22 -15.69
CA VAL A 198 -15.52 -9.61 -16.98
C VAL A 198 -14.21 -10.22 -17.47
N ARG A 199 -14.25 -11.53 -17.73
CA ARG A 199 -13.19 -12.33 -18.36
C ARG A 199 -13.15 -12.17 -19.88
N GLU A 200 -14.25 -11.70 -20.46
CA GLU A 200 -14.49 -11.50 -21.90
C GLU A 200 -13.93 -10.16 -22.45
N ALA A 201 -13.01 -9.51 -21.73
CA ALA A 201 -12.33 -8.36 -22.32
C ALA A 201 -11.48 -8.85 -23.49
N LYS A 202 -11.78 -8.38 -24.71
CA LYS A 202 -11.06 -8.70 -25.96
C LYS A 202 -9.55 -8.79 -25.69
N GLY A 203 -8.85 -9.77 -26.30
CA GLY A 203 -7.44 -10.05 -26.00
C GLY A 203 -6.50 -8.82 -26.07
N SER A 204 -6.86 -7.79 -26.85
CA SER A 204 -6.13 -6.50 -26.88
C SER A 204 -6.18 -5.73 -25.55
N PHE A 205 -7.34 -5.68 -24.89
CA PHE A 205 -7.48 -4.98 -23.60
C PHE A 205 -6.67 -5.65 -22.49
N VAL A 206 -6.68 -6.99 -22.44
CA VAL A 206 -5.88 -7.77 -21.47
C VAL A 206 -4.38 -7.59 -21.73
N LYS A 207 -3.95 -7.52 -23.00
CA LYS A 207 -2.55 -7.22 -23.36
C LYS A 207 -2.14 -5.81 -22.91
N LEU A 208 -2.99 -4.81 -23.15
CA LEU A 208 -2.74 -3.44 -22.70
C LEU A 208 -2.69 -3.34 -21.17
N GLU A 209 -3.62 -3.99 -20.47
CA GLU A 209 -3.64 -4.05 -19.01
C GLU A 209 -2.33 -4.64 -18.46
N TRP A 210 -1.86 -5.75 -19.03
CA TRP A 210 -0.57 -6.33 -18.64
C TRP A 210 0.63 -5.45 -18.96
N PHE A 211 0.62 -4.81 -20.14
CA PHE A 211 1.67 -3.87 -20.52
C PHE A 211 1.75 -2.70 -19.53
N LEU A 212 0.60 -2.07 -19.21
CA LEU A 212 0.54 -0.98 -18.25
C LEU A 212 0.92 -1.43 -16.84
N ASN A 213 0.50 -2.64 -16.43
CA ASN A 213 0.87 -3.20 -15.14
C ASN A 213 2.39 -3.41 -15.03
N TRP A 214 3.03 -3.97 -16.05
CA TRP A 214 4.49 -4.13 -16.08
C TRP A 214 5.22 -2.80 -16.12
N LEU A 215 4.78 -1.88 -16.99
CA LEU A 215 5.37 -0.57 -17.13
C LEU A 215 5.35 0.18 -15.79
N THR A 216 4.20 0.21 -15.13
CA THR A 216 4.05 0.89 -13.84
C THR A 216 4.74 0.16 -12.70
N PHE A 217 4.82 -1.18 -12.73
CA PHE A 217 5.64 -1.93 -11.76
C PHE A 217 7.09 -1.45 -11.78
N PHE A 218 7.70 -1.31 -12.95
CA PHE A 218 9.09 -0.85 -13.04
C PHE A 218 9.22 0.64 -12.73
N LEU A 219 8.40 1.50 -13.35
CA LEU A 219 8.53 2.96 -13.27
C LEU A 219 8.08 3.55 -11.93
N ALA A 220 7.06 2.96 -11.28
CA ALA A 220 6.48 3.51 -10.06
C ALA A 220 6.91 2.77 -8.79
N ARG A 221 7.36 1.52 -8.91
CA ARG A 221 7.73 0.68 -7.76
C ARG A 221 9.22 0.40 -7.73
N THR A 222 9.73 -0.41 -8.65
CA THR A 222 11.11 -0.91 -8.62
C THR A 222 12.14 0.21 -8.72
N ILE A 223 12.06 1.07 -9.74
CA ILE A 223 13.05 2.13 -9.95
C ILE A 223 13.03 3.15 -8.79
N PRO A 224 11.88 3.74 -8.39
CA PRO A 224 11.84 4.69 -7.29
C PRO A 224 12.35 4.11 -5.97
N HIS A 225 11.99 2.87 -5.63
CA HIS A 225 12.44 2.26 -4.37
C HIS A 225 13.95 2.02 -4.36
N ILE A 226 14.54 1.59 -5.47
CA ILE A 226 16.00 1.46 -5.60
C ILE A 226 16.66 2.83 -5.47
N LEU A 227 16.16 3.85 -6.16
CA LEU A 227 16.71 5.21 -6.11
C LEU A 227 16.64 5.80 -4.70
N ILE A 228 15.52 5.63 -3.99
CA ILE A 228 15.38 6.04 -2.59
C ILE A 228 16.39 5.31 -1.70
N THR A 229 16.55 3.99 -1.88
CA THR A 229 17.51 3.19 -1.11
C THR A 229 18.94 3.68 -1.34
N VAL A 230 19.34 3.89 -2.61
CA VAL A 230 20.65 4.42 -2.96
C VAL A 230 20.86 5.82 -2.37
N LYS A 231 19.83 6.67 -2.41
CA LYS A 231 19.89 8.01 -1.84
C LYS A 231 20.07 7.99 -0.33
N LEU A 232 19.34 7.13 0.40
CA LEU A 232 19.50 6.95 1.84
C LEU A 232 20.91 6.50 2.20
N ILE A 233 21.49 5.56 1.44
CA ILE A 233 22.86 5.07 1.65
C ILE A 233 23.88 6.20 1.39
N ARG A 234 23.73 6.95 0.30
CA ARG A 234 24.62 8.07 -0.04
C ARG A 234 24.59 9.17 1.01
N ASP A 235 23.40 9.49 1.50
CA ASP A 235 23.20 10.52 2.51
C ASP A 235 23.33 10.00 3.95
N ALA A 236 23.68 8.73 4.16
CA ALA A 236 23.77 8.12 5.49
C ALA A 236 24.62 8.95 6.48
N HIS A 237 25.72 9.54 5.99
CA HIS A 237 26.62 10.39 6.78
C HIS A 237 26.01 11.74 7.20
N LYS A 238 24.94 12.18 6.54
CA LYS A 238 24.22 13.44 6.83
C LYS A 238 23.12 13.24 7.87
N PHE A 239 22.68 12.01 8.08
CA PHE A 239 21.73 11.72 9.15
C PHE A 239 22.41 11.93 10.51
N GLY A 240 21.67 12.55 11.44
CA GLY A 240 22.11 12.69 12.83
C GLY A 240 22.26 11.35 13.54
N ARG A 241 22.82 11.38 14.76
CA ARG A 241 22.86 10.19 15.62
C ARG A 241 21.44 9.90 16.14
N GLY A 242 20.79 8.90 15.57
CA GLY A 242 19.41 8.57 15.93
C GLY A 242 18.88 7.30 15.27
N MET A 243 17.58 7.10 15.42
CA MET A 243 16.88 5.88 14.95
C MET A 243 16.33 6.05 13.52
N GLU A 244 16.41 7.25 12.94
CA GLU A 244 15.80 7.61 11.67
C GLU A 244 16.41 6.81 10.51
N LEU A 245 17.75 6.81 10.40
CA LEU A 245 18.45 6.11 9.34
C LEU A 245 18.30 4.58 9.45
N PRO A 246 18.54 3.93 10.61
CA PRO A 246 18.32 2.49 10.75
C PRO A 246 16.89 2.08 10.39
N LEU A 247 15.88 2.84 10.84
CA LEU A 247 14.49 2.53 10.51
C LEU A 247 14.18 2.74 9.03
N ALA A 248 14.67 3.82 8.42
CA ALA A 248 14.46 4.09 7.00
C ALA A 248 15.08 2.98 6.13
N LEU A 249 16.31 2.54 6.45
CA LEU A 249 16.97 1.44 5.76
C LEU A 249 16.23 0.11 5.96
N PHE A 250 15.79 -0.19 7.19
CA PHE A 250 15.02 -1.38 7.49
C PHE A 250 13.67 -1.41 6.74
N GLY A 251 12.93 -0.29 6.77
CA GLY A 251 11.68 -0.11 6.04
C GLY A 251 11.88 -0.32 4.54
N MET A 252 12.90 0.32 3.94
CA MET A 252 13.21 0.15 2.53
C MET A 252 13.63 -1.29 2.18
N ALA A 253 14.42 -1.95 3.03
CA ALA A 253 14.79 -3.35 2.84
C ALA A 253 13.55 -4.25 2.85
N GLY A 254 12.68 -4.13 3.86
CA GLY A 254 11.43 -4.87 3.96
C GLY A 254 10.52 -4.65 2.74
N MET A 255 10.34 -3.39 2.34
CA MET A 255 9.53 -3.03 1.18
C MET A 255 10.09 -3.57 -0.14
N ASN A 256 11.41 -3.55 -0.33
CA ASN A 256 12.04 -4.12 -1.51
C ASN A 256 11.88 -5.65 -1.57
N VAL A 257 11.99 -6.36 -0.44
CA VAL A 257 11.74 -7.81 -0.36
C VAL A 257 10.29 -8.12 -0.73
N LEU A 258 9.33 -7.37 -0.20
CA LEU A 258 7.91 -7.52 -0.52
C LEU A 258 7.63 -7.23 -2.01
N ASN A 259 8.29 -6.23 -2.60
CA ASN A 259 8.17 -5.90 -4.01
C ASN A 259 8.72 -7.02 -4.91
N ILE A 260 9.81 -7.70 -4.53
CA ILE A 260 10.31 -8.89 -5.23
C ILE A 260 9.27 -10.00 -5.20
N GLY A 261 8.68 -10.27 -4.03
CA GLY A 261 7.61 -11.26 -3.88
C GLY A 261 6.41 -10.96 -4.79
N LEU A 262 5.94 -9.71 -4.80
CA LEU A 262 4.89 -9.25 -5.70
C LEU A 262 5.25 -9.44 -7.17
N GLY A 263 6.50 -9.13 -7.56
CA GLY A 263 7.00 -9.36 -8.91
C GLY A 263 6.91 -10.82 -9.34
N LEU A 264 7.31 -11.75 -8.47
CA LEU A 264 7.20 -13.20 -8.72
C LEU A 264 5.74 -13.63 -8.89
N ASP A 265 4.82 -13.08 -8.09
CA ASP A 265 3.40 -13.40 -8.20
C ASP A 265 2.77 -12.84 -9.49
N LEU A 266 3.25 -11.68 -9.97
CA LEU A 266 2.87 -11.14 -11.27
C LEU A 266 3.33 -12.03 -12.43
N ILE A 267 4.57 -12.52 -12.40
CA ILE A 267 5.09 -13.47 -13.41
C ILE A 267 4.22 -14.74 -13.43
N LYS A 268 3.95 -15.32 -12.26
CA LYS A 268 3.09 -16.50 -12.15
C LYS A 268 1.68 -16.23 -12.69
N ALA A 269 1.11 -15.08 -12.37
CA ALA A 269 -0.22 -14.69 -12.85
C ALA A 269 -0.27 -14.46 -14.36
N PHE A 270 0.77 -13.86 -14.95
CA PHE A 270 0.92 -13.67 -16.40
C PHE A 270 1.01 -15.00 -17.13
N ASN A 271 1.89 -15.89 -16.67
CA ASN A 271 2.07 -17.21 -17.27
C ASN A 271 0.78 -18.04 -17.24
N ARG A 272 0.02 -17.98 -16.14
CA ARG A 272 -1.26 -18.68 -16.01
C ARG A 272 -2.31 -18.17 -16.99
N GLU A 273 -2.40 -16.84 -17.18
CA GLU A 273 -3.39 -16.25 -18.09
C GLU A 273 -3.00 -16.44 -19.56
N SER A 274 -1.70 -16.37 -19.88
CA SER A 274 -1.17 -16.68 -21.21
C SER A 274 -1.51 -18.11 -21.64
N LYS A 275 -1.25 -19.11 -20.77
CA LYS A 275 -1.62 -20.51 -21.02
C LYS A 275 -3.13 -20.69 -21.23
N SER A 276 -3.95 -20.04 -20.43
CA SER A 276 -5.42 -20.13 -20.56
C SER A 276 -5.94 -19.57 -21.89
N HIS A 277 -5.28 -18.55 -22.47
CA HIS A 277 -5.65 -18.02 -23.78
C HIS A 277 -5.25 -18.98 -24.91
N GLN A 278 -4.10 -19.64 -24.82
CA GLN A 278 -3.66 -20.63 -25.82
C GLN A 278 -4.62 -21.83 -25.87
N THR A 279 -5.04 -22.38 -24.72
CA THR A 279 -5.99 -23.49 -24.67
C THR A 279 -7.35 -23.13 -25.28
N LYS A 280 -7.85 -21.90 -25.04
CA LYS A 280 -9.12 -21.44 -25.63
C LYS A 280 -9.05 -21.24 -27.14
N GLN A 281 -7.89 -20.87 -27.69
CA GLN A 281 -7.72 -20.74 -29.14
C GLN A 281 -7.71 -22.11 -29.83
N HIS A 282 -7.07 -23.11 -29.24
CA HIS A 282 -7.06 -24.47 -29.79
C HIS A 282 -8.47 -25.10 -29.87
N HIS A 283 -9.31 -24.91 -28.85
CA HIS A 283 -10.69 -25.42 -28.87
C HIS A 283 -11.64 -24.68 -29.82
N HIS A 284 -11.28 -23.51 -30.34
CA HIS A 284 -12.07 -22.80 -31.36
C HIS A 284 -11.60 -23.09 -32.79
N SER A 285 -10.47 -23.78 -32.95
CA SER A 285 -9.89 -24.17 -34.24
C SER A 285 -10.12 -25.63 -34.62
N GLU A 286 -10.78 -26.41 -33.75
CA GLU A 286 -11.32 -27.75 -34.02
C GLU A 286 -12.83 -27.65 -34.27
#